data_AF-A0A077XV58-F1
#
_entry.id   AF-A0A077XV58-F1
#
_cell.length_a   1.000
_cell.length_b   1.000
_cell.length_c   1.000
_cell.angle_alpha   90.00
_cell.angle_beta   90.00
_cell.angle_gamma   90.00
#
_symmetry.space_group_name_H-M   'P 1'
#
loop_
_entity.id
_entity.type
_entity.pdbx_description
1 polymer ?
#
loop_
_entity_poly.entity_id
_entity_poly.type
_entity_poly.pdbx_seq_one_letter_code
_entity_poly.pdbx_strand_id
1 'polypeptide(L)'
;MKILVILFTVIVLISCRSSYQFTPKGFIVEGDEYFVNVDRNMSVYVGNHFLNYDKKTKIGLQTGHLSKSDKQLIQKLGYSTSGYTVLFSGQSTGDSTFRLISLINNKTSERFKNTKNLISKDGFSIKRTEEGKYYYQITTFKRRKIYHAIIPFKQELGKEEYVSLIYIIPDRYNDHFDQIEDLAISNAAMYSQHYIFTPSRTEILCPDDSSRGHFDYKIPTDFIQRENYTLMKGFLQNGDAATKLIIYRLLQPGQSYGSFVVCKGIYQLELTDLQHRVIWRKEVVVNDDHLDHDKH
;
A
#
# COMPACT_ATOMS: atom_id res chain seq x y z
N MET A 1 34.51 20.26 32.80
CA MET A 1 33.08 20.59 32.53
C MET A 1 32.70 20.58 31.04
N LYS A 2 33.47 21.22 30.14
CA LYS A 2 33.13 21.28 28.69
C LYS A 2 33.06 19.91 27.99
N ILE A 3 33.93 18.97 28.34
CA ILE A 3 33.94 17.60 27.77
C ILE A 3 32.68 16.80 28.16
N LEU A 4 32.17 17.00 29.38
CA LEU A 4 30.99 16.29 29.88
C LEU A 4 29.71 16.77 29.18
N VAL A 5 29.62 18.07 28.89
CA VAL A 5 28.52 18.66 28.11
C VAL A 5 28.54 18.13 26.67
N ILE A 6 29.71 18.08 26.04
CA ILE A 6 29.87 17.54 24.67
C ILE A 6 29.45 16.06 24.62
N LEU A 7 29.91 15.24 25.58
CA LEU A 7 29.54 13.82 25.67
C LEU A 7 28.02 13.65 25.88
N PHE A 8 27.39 14.49 26.72
CA PHE A 8 25.95 14.47 26.94
C PHE A 8 25.16 14.86 25.68
N THR A 9 25.59 15.89 24.93
CA THR A 9 24.97 16.23 23.63
C THR A 9 25.12 15.12 22.60
N VAL A 10 26.26 14.44 22.52
CA VAL A 10 26.48 13.32 21.60
C VAL A 10 25.60 12.12 21.97
N ILE A 11 25.46 11.81 23.26
CA ILE A 11 24.59 10.72 23.76
C ILE A 11 23.10 11.04 23.49
N VAL A 12 22.67 12.29 23.70
CA VAL A 12 21.28 12.72 23.42
C VAL A 12 20.95 12.65 21.93
N LEU A 13 21.90 12.98 21.04
CA LEU A 13 21.72 12.88 19.59
C LEU A 13 21.72 11.43 19.07
N ILE A 14 22.44 10.52 19.73
CA ILE A 14 22.45 9.09 19.37
C ILE A 14 21.16 8.40 19.86
N SER A 15 20.54 8.88 20.94
CA SER A 15 19.32 8.30 21.51
C SER A 15 18.04 8.56 20.70
N CYS A 16 18.08 9.37 19.63
CA CYS A 16 16.94 9.59 18.73
C CYS A 16 16.80 8.54 17.60
N ARG A 17 17.66 7.51 17.55
CA ARG A 17 17.73 6.61 16.38
C ARG A 17 16.70 5.48 16.33
N SER A 18 15.92 5.21 17.38
CA SER A 18 15.03 4.05 17.40
C SER A 18 13.57 4.40 17.10
N SER A 19 13.29 4.97 15.92
CA SER A 19 11.91 5.11 15.42
C SER A 19 11.64 4.09 14.33
N TYR A 20 10.44 3.51 14.32
CA TYR A 20 9.95 2.74 13.19
C TYR A 20 10.04 3.57 11.91
N GLN A 21 10.64 2.97 10.89
CA GLN A 21 10.76 3.54 9.55
C GLN A 21 9.63 3.00 8.68
N PHE A 22 9.18 3.81 7.73
CA PHE A 22 8.25 3.35 6.69
C PHE A 22 9.03 2.74 5.53
N THR A 23 8.43 1.78 4.84
CA THR A 23 9.00 1.27 3.60
C THR A 23 8.93 2.36 2.52
N PRO A 24 10.00 2.57 1.74
CA PRO A 24 9.97 3.53 0.65
C PRO A 24 9.04 3.05 -0.47
N LYS A 25 8.63 3.98 -1.34
CA LYS A 25 7.86 3.69 -2.57
C LYS A 25 6.54 2.93 -2.33
N GLY A 26 5.90 3.20 -1.19
CA GLY A 26 4.54 2.75 -0.89
C GLY A 26 3.49 3.78 -1.32
N PHE A 27 2.40 3.33 -1.94
CA PHE A 27 1.28 4.16 -2.34
C PHE A 27 -0.04 3.38 -2.31
N ILE A 28 -1.16 4.09 -2.29
CA ILE A 28 -2.50 3.57 -2.60
C ILE A 28 -3.01 4.39 -3.79
N VAL A 29 -4.04 3.94 -4.51
CA VAL A 29 -4.72 4.79 -5.49
C VAL A 29 -6.18 4.85 -5.08
N GLU A 30 -6.77 6.05 -5.01
CA GLU A 30 -8.21 6.20 -4.74
C GLU A 30 -9.03 5.43 -5.78
N GLY A 31 -9.94 4.58 -5.32
CA GLY A 31 -10.69 3.64 -6.16
C GLY A 31 -10.00 2.29 -6.37
N ASP A 32 -8.81 2.08 -5.79
CA ASP A 32 -8.16 0.77 -5.73
C ASP A 32 -8.15 0.21 -4.30
N GLU A 33 -8.33 -1.11 -4.19
CA GLU A 33 -8.48 -1.82 -2.92
C GLU A 33 -7.13 -2.26 -2.34
N TYR A 34 -6.03 -1.91 -3.00
CA TYR A 34 -4.69 -2.37 -2.68
C TYR A 34 -3.79 -1.20 -2.31
N PHE A 35 -3.08 -1.37 -1.19
CA PHE A 35 -1.84 -0.67 -0.97
C PHE A 35 -0.73 -1.37 -1.75
N VAL A 36 0.11 -0.63 -2.47
CA VAL A 36 1.20 -1.16 -3.29
C VAL A 36 2.53 -0.67 -2.73
N ASN A 37 3.51 -1.58 -2.60
CA ASN A 37 4.89 -1.24 -2.30
C ASN A 37 5.85 -1.81 -3.34
N VAL A 38 6.45 -0.90 -4.11
CA VAL A 38 7.36 -1.25 -5.21
C VAL A 38 8.67 -1.85 -4.69
N ASP A 39 9.22 -1.33 -3.61
CA ASP A 39 10.52 -1.77 -3.07
C ASP A 39 10.46 -3.21 -2.51
N ARG A 40 9.31 -3.57 -1.96
CA ARG A 40 9.04 -4.91 -1.41
C ARG A 40 8.45 -5.86 -2.46
N ASN A 41 8.12 -5.39 -3.65
CA ASN A 41 7.39 -6.13 -4.69
C ASN A 41 6.14 -6.79 -4.11
N MET A 42 5.27 -5.99 -3.48
CA MET A 42 4.07 -6.50 -2.84
C MET A 42 2.91 -5.53 -2.87
N SER A 43 1.73 -6.09 -2.68
CA SER A 43 0.48 -5.38 -2.46
C SER A 43 -0.18 -5.94 -1.21
N VAL A 44 -0.89 -5.10 -0.46
CA VAL A 44 -1.71 -5.48 0.68
C VAL A 44 -3.15 -5.11 0.34
N TYR A 45 -4.05 -6.07 0.38
CA TYR A 45 -5.48 -5.81 0.20
C TYR A 45 -6.01 -5.09 1.44
N VAL A 46 -6.55 -3.89 1.26
CA VAL A 46 -7.11 -3.05 2.34
C VAL A 46 -8.61 -2.85 2.19
N GLY A 47 -9.20 -3.28 1.07
CA GLY A 47 -10.61 -3.12 0.73
C GLY A 47 -10.99 -1.68 0.34
N ASN A 48 -12.28 -1.45 0.12
CA ASN A 48 -12.82 -0.16 -0.39
C ASN A 48 -12.95 0.94 0.68
N HIS A 49 -12.52 0.69 1.91
CA HIS A 49 -12.74 1.61 3.03
C HIS A 49 -11.57 2.56 3.27
N PHE A 50 -10.59 2.61 2.38
CA PHE A 50 -9.42 3.46 2.55
C PHE A 50 -9.26 4.43 1.38
N LEU A 51 -8.96 5.68 1.73
CA LEU A 51 -8.64 6.76 0.80
C LEU A 51 -7.17 7.16 0.95
N ASN A 52 -6.69 8.01 0.05
CA ASN A 52 -5.44 8.72 0.25
C ASN A 52 -5.48 9.54 1.55
N TYR A 53 -4.34 9.64 2.23
CA TYR A 53 -4.28 10.41 3.46
C TYR A 53 -4.51 11.90 3.25
N ASP A 54 -5.54 12.43 3.90
CA ASP A 54 -5.77 13.87 4.00
C ASP A 54 -5.16 14.43 5.29
N LYS A 55 -4.21 15.35 5.13
CA LYS A 55 -3.53 16.02 6.24
C LYS A 55 -4.47 16.86 7.10
N LYS A 56 -5.60 17.35 6.57
CA LYS A 56 -6.58 18.17 7.31
C LYS A 56 -7.45 17.30 8.19
N THR A 57 -8.12 16.30 7.62
CA THR A 57 -9.03 15.41 8.35
C THR A 57 -8.30 14.31 9.14
N LYS A 58 -7.04 14.02 8.81
CA LYS A 58 -6.23 12.92 9.37
C LYS A 58 -6.80 11.52 9.07
N ILE A 59 -7.59 11.40 8.00
CA ILE A 59 -8.23 10.16 7.54
C ILE A 59 -7.48 9.62 6.31
N GLY A 60 -7.57 8.32 6.05
CA GLY A 60 -6.91 7.65 4.93
C GLY A 60 -5.59 6.98 5.31
N LEU A 61 -4.93 6.34 4.33
CA LEU A 61 -3.66 5.64 4.51
C LEU A 61 -2.46 6.54 4.23
N GLN A 62 -1.49 6.54 5.15
CA GLN A 62 -0.23 7.27 5.04
C GLN A 62 0.99 6.37 5.20
N THR A 63 2.07 6.80 4.57
CA THR A 63 3.37 6.09 4.52
C THR A 63 4.53 6.93 5.11
N GLY A 64 4.23 7.94 5.93
CA GLY A 64 5.25 8.89 6.40
C GLY A 64 5.30 9.15 7.91
N HIS A 65 4.26 8.80 8.67
CA HIS A 65 4.20 9.13 10.09
C HIS A 65 3.41 8.11 10.92
N LEU A 66 3.95 7.77 12.09
CA LEU A 66 3.24 7.02 13.14
C LEU A 66 3.02 7.92 14.35
N SER A 67 1.80 7.90 14.89
CA SER A 67 1.51 8.60 16.15
C SER A 67 2.27 7.97 17.32
N LYS A 68 2.48 8.75 18.40
CA LYS A 68 3.10 8.23 19.63
C LYS A 68 2.34 7.02 20.19
N SER A 69 1.01 7.01 20.10
CA SER A 69 0.19 5.89 20.57
C SER A 69 0.37 4.63 19.72
N ASP A 70 0.55 4.78 18.41
CA ASP A 70 0.80 3.64 17.52
C ASP A 70 2.18 3.04 17.79
N LYS A 71 3.20 3.87 17.96
CA LYS A 71 4.55 3.41 18.32
C LYS A 71 4.53 2.60 19.62
N GLN A 72 3.80 3.07 20.63
CA GLN A 72 3.61 2.35 21.90
C GLN A 72 2.87 1.02 21.72
N LEU A 73 1.81 0.99 20.90
CA LEU A 73 1.06 -0.23 20.61
C LEU A 73 1.95 -1.26 19.92
N ILE A 74 2.61 -0.87 18.82
CA ILE A 74 3.50 -1.74 18.04
C ILE A 74 4.61 -2.32 18.93
N GLN A 75 5.24 -1.48 19.76
CA GLN A 75 6.26 -1.93 20.71
C GLN A 75 5.69 -2.90 21.75
N LYS A 76 4.49 -2.65 22.29
CA LYS A 76 3.83 -3.56 23.24
C LYS A 76 3.50 -4.90 22.61
N LEU A 77 3.16 -4.92 21.32
CA LEU A 77 2.92 -6.13 20.55
C LEU A 77 4.22 -6.89 20.21
N GLY A 78 5.39 -6.43 20.67
CA GLY A 78 6.66 -7.15 20.56
C GLY A 78 7.48 -6.84 19.31
N TYR A 79 7.03 -5.91 18.46
CA TYR A 79 7.79 -5.51 17.28
C TYR A 79 9.00 -4.65 17.68
N SER A 80 10.15 -4.91 17.08
CA SER A 80 11.35 -4.09 17.26
C SER A 80 11.54 -3.12 16.10
N THR A 81 12.07 -1.93 16.39
CA THR A 81 12.33 -0.89 15.37
C THR A 81 13.43 -1.28 14.39
N SER A 82 14.35 -2.17 14.78
CA SER A 82 15.41 -2.71 13.93
C SER A 82 14.96 -3.91 13.09
N GLY A 83 13.99 -4.68 13.58
CA GLY A 83 13.49 -5.89 12.90
C GLY A 83 12.36 -5.62 11.93
N TYR A 84 11.65 -4.50 12.06
CA TYR A 84 10.42 -4.23 11.31
C TYR A 84 10.35 -2.83 10.71
N THR A 85 9.71 -2.75 9.56
CA THR A 85 9.34 -1.52 8.86
C THR A 85 7.83 -1.46 8.70
N VAL A 86 7.30 -0.23 8.71
CA VAL A 86 5.88 0.04 8.56
C VAL A 86 5.57 0.16 7.07
N LEU A 87 4.62 -0.61 6.57
CA LEU A 87 4.14 -0.46 5.20
C LEU A 87 3.26 0.79 5.10
N PHE A 88 2.28 0.89 5.99
CA PHE A 88 1.38 2.03 6.08
C PHE A 88 0.68 2.07 7.45
N SER A 89 0.04 3.19 7.74
CA SER A 89 -0.95 3.30 8.81
C SER A 89 -2.07 4.23 8.39
N GLY A 90 -3.27 4.03 8.91
CA GLY A 90 -4.37 4.92 8.60
C GLY A 90 -5.67 4.59 9.30
N GLN A 91 -6.69 5.37 8.99
CA GLN A 91 -8.04 5.21 9.47
C GLN A 91 -8.97 5.01 8.28
N SER A 92 -9.82 3.98 8.35
CA SER A 92 -10.83 3.70 7.34
C SER A 92 -11.99 4.69 7.39
N THR A 93 -12.73 4.77 6.30
CA THR A 93 -13.95 5.56 6.12
C THR A 93 -15.20 4.67 6.19
N GLY A 94 -16.38 5.28 6.31
CA GLY A 94 -17.67 4.59 6.36
C GLY A 94 -18.14 4.22 7.76
N ASP A 95 -19.17 3.39 7.84
CA ASP A 95 -19.91 3.14 9.08
C ASP A 95 -19.14 2.31 10.10
N SER A 96 -18.23 1.44 9.65
CA SER A 96 -17.34 0.60 10.47
C SER A 96 -15.91 1.13 10.50
N THR A 97 -15.72 2.41 10.85
CA THR A 97 -14.37 2.98 10.95
C THR A 97 -13.46 2.20 11.93
N PHE A 98 -12.29 1.79 11.46
CA PHE A 98 -11.21 1.21 12.27
C PHE A 98 -9.88 1.81 11.84
N ARG A 99 -8.85 1.63 12.67
CA ARG A 99 -7.48 2.00 12.28
C ARG A 99 -6.70 0.76 11.94
N LEU A 100 -5.87 0.85 10.89
CA LEU A 100 -5.02 -0.23 10.44
C LEU A 100 -3.57 0.23 10.46
N ILE A 101 -2.70 -0.60 10.99
CA ILE A 101 -1.24 -0.46 10.88
C ILE A 101 -0.73 -1.74 10.24
N SER A 102 0.04 -1.59 9.17
CA SER A 102 0.68 -2.73 8.51
C SER A 102 2.20 -2.65 8.67
N LEU A 103 2.81 -3.77 9.07
CA LEU A 103 4.27 -3.90 9.21
C LEU A 103 4.78 -5.12 8.46
N ILE A 104 6.06 -5.09 8.12
CA ILE A 104 6.79 -6.22 7.56
C ILE A 104 8.16 -6.34 8.20
N ASN A 105 8.64 -7.56 8.41
CA ASN A 105 10.01 -7.76 8.88
C ASN A 105 11.02 -7.26 7.83
N ASN A 106 12.13 -6.68 8.27
CA ASN A 106 13.16 -6.14 7.38
C ASN A 106 13.86 -7.26 6.61
N LYS A 107 14.16 -7.04 5.32
CA LYS A 107 14.98 -7.97 4.54
C LYS A 107 16.40 -8.02 5.12
N THR A 108 16.95 -9.21 5.33
CA THR A 108 18.40 -9.41 5.47
C THR A 108 18.95 -10.26 4.33
N SER A 109 20.16 -9.93 3.89
CA SER A 109 20.94 -10.73 2.95
C SER A 109 21.52 -11.99 3.60
N GLU A 110 21.55 -12.04 4.93
CA GLU A 110 22.12 -13.15 5.68
C GLU A 110 21.11 -14.27 5.93
N ARG A 111 21.43 -15.47 5.43
CA ARG A 111 20.63 -16.69 5.61
C ARG A 111 20.39 -16.94 7.12
N PHE A 112 19.13 -17.14 7.51
CA PHE A 112 18.71 -17.40 8.91
C PHE A 112 18.84 -16.24 9.92
N LYS A 113 19.29 -15.03 9.53
CA LYS A 113 19.13 -13.85 10.39
C LYS A 113 17.70 -13.31 10.39
N ASN A 114 16.97 -13.50 9.29
CA ASN A 114 15.57 -13.07 9.17
C ASN A 114 14.69 -13.75 10.22
N THR A 115 14.94 -15.04 10.52
CA THR A 115 14.09 -15.85 11.43
C THR A 115 14.32 -15.53 12.90
N LYS A 116 15.53 -15.10 13.31
CA LYS A 116 15.85 -14.79 14.71
C LYS A 116 15.19 -13.50 15.23
N ASN A 117 14.86 -12.58 14.33
CA ASN A 117 14.27 -11.28 14.68
C ASN A 117 12.76 -11.23 14.41
N LEU A 118 12.13 -12.38 14.11
CA LEU A 118 10.70 -12.43 13.92
C LEU A 118 9.97 -12.28 15.24
N ILE A 119 8.79 -11.67 15.15
CA ILE A 119 7.83 -11.60 16.24
C ILE A 119 7.50 -13.02 16.72
N SER A 120 7.46 -13.20 18.04
CA SER A 120 6.97 -14.45 18.61
C SER A 120 5.50 -14.65 18.23
N LYS A 121 5.15 -15.89 17.88
CA LYS A 121 3.77 -16.29 17.58
C LYS A 121 3.12 -16.97 18.80
N ASP A 122 3.77 -16.92 19.96
CA ASP A 122 3.23 -17.47 21.20
C ASP A 122 1.94 -16.73 21.59
N GLY A 123 0.89 -17.49 21.89
CA GLY A 123 -0.44 -16.92 22.17
C GLY A 123 -1.26 -16.54 20.93
N PHE A 124 -0.73 -16.76 19.72
CA PHE A 124 -1.52 -16.67 18.50
C PHE A 124 -2.24 -17.99 18.21
N SER A 125 -3.51 -17.86 17.84
CA SER A 125 -4.25 -18.93 17.19
C SER A 125 -3.85 -19.03 15.72
N ILE A 126 -3.94 -20.23 15.14
CA ILE A 126 -3.69 -20.44 13.73
C ILE A 126 -5.04 -20.58 13.03
N LYS A 127 -5.30 -19.72 12.03
CA LYS A 127 -6.43 -19.90 11.12
C LYS A 127 -5.91 -20.52 9.82
N ARG A 128 -6.52 -21.64 9.43
CA ARG A 128 -6.26 -22.36 8.18
C ARG A 128 -7.56 -22.35 7.39
N THR A 129 -7.50 -21.82 6.19
CA THR A 129 -8.59 -21.88 5.22
C THR A 129 -8.10 -22.64 3.99
N GLU A 130 -8.99 -22.95 3.04
CA GLU A 130 -8.57 -23.55 1.76
C GLU A 130 -7.63 -22.62 1.00
N GLU A 131 -7.82 -21.32 1.19
CA GLU A 131 -7.11 -20.26 0.50
C GLU A 131 -5.78 -19.90 1.17
N GLY A 132 -5.54 -20.22 2.44
CA GLY A 132 -4.26 -19.88 3.07
C GLY A 132 -4.17 -20.12 4.57
N LYS A 133 -3.05 -19.69 5.15
CA LYS A 133 -2.78 -19.80 6.58
C LYS A 133 -2.27 -18.48 7.12
N TYR A 134 -2.80 -18.06 8.26
CA TYR A 134 -2.25 -16.95 9.03
C TYR A 134 -2.37 -17.21 10.53
N TYR A 135 -1.65 -16.42 11.31
CA TYR A 135 -1.69 -16.43 12.76
C TYR A 135 -2.48 -15.21 13.21
N TYR A 136 -3.34 -15.34 14.21
CA TYR A 136 -4.05 -14.20 14.75
C TYR A 136 -4.17 -14.25 16.27
N GLN A 137 -4.29 -13.07 16.86
CA GLN A 137 -4.58 -12.89 18.28
C GLN A 137 -5.51 -11.69 18.46
N ILE A 138 -6.43 -11.80 19.42
CA ILE A 138 -7.23 -10.66 19.88
C ILE A 138 -6.70 -10.25 21.25
N THR A 139 -6.37 -8.98 21.39
CA THR A 139 -5.88 -8.41 22.65
C THR A 139 -6.53 -7.04 22.92
N THR A 140 -6.17 -6.42 24.04
CA THR A 140 -6.70 -5.12 24.44
C THR A 140 -5.57 -4.15 24.74
N PHE A 141 -5.66 -2.93 24.18
CA PHE A 141 -4.74 -1.84 24.46
C PHE A 141 -5.49 -0.55 24.72
N LYS A 142 -5.27 0.05 25.90
CA LYS A 142 -5.97 1.27 26.35
C LYS A 142 -7.50 1.16 26.14
N ARG A 143 -8.07 0.03 26.57
CA ARG A 143 -9.49 -0.36 26.46
C ARG A 143 -10.02 -0.64 25.04
N ARG A 144 -9.23 -0.44 24.00
CA ARG A 144 -9.61 -0.81 22.62
C ARG A 144 -9.25 -2.24 22.30
N LYS A 145 -10.15 -2.97 21.63
CA LYS A 145 -9.85 -4.28 21.08
C LYS A 145 -8.88 -4.14 19.90
N ILE A 146 -7.91 -5.04 19.86
CA ILE A 146 -6.90 -5.13 18.81
C ILE A 146 -7.02 -6.51 18.18
N TYR A 147 -7.35 -6.56 16.89
CA TYR A 147 -7.22 -7.79 16.11
C TYR A 147 -5.86 -7.74 15.40
N HIS A 148 -5.01 -8.71 15.67
CA HIS A 148 -3.65 -8.74 15.16
C HIS A 148 -3.44 -10.01 14.35
N ALA A 149 -3.28 -9.85 13.03
CA ALA A 149 -2.97 -10.94 12.10
C ALA A 149 -1.51 -10.88 11.66
N ILE A 150 -0.86 -12.04 11.56
CA ILE A 150 0.47 -12.24 11.00
C ILE A 150 0.33 -13.22 9.83
N ILE A 151 0.52 -12.70 8.62
CA ILE A 151 0.28 -13.39 7.36
C ILE A 151 1.64 -13.70 6.72
N PRO A 152 1.95 -14.98 6.43
CA PRO A 152 3.13 -15.32 5.64
C PRO A 152 3.04 -14.73 4.23
N PHE A 153 4.09 -14.04 3.80
CA PHE A 153 4.20 -13.46 2.46
C PHE A 153 5.21 -14.23 1.60
N LYS A 154 6.40 -14.50 2.14
CA LYS A 154 7.42 -15.35 1.50
C LYS A 154 7.93 -16.36 2.50
N GLN A 155 7.96 -17.64 2.12
CA GLN A 155 8.33 -18.73 3.02
C GLN A 155 9.44 -19.59 2.40
N GLU A 156 10.51 -18.93 1.95
CA GLU A 156 11.74 -19.62 1.55
C GLU A 156 12.59 -19.92 2.79
N LEU A 157 13.28 -21.06 2.79
CA LEU A 157 14.11 -21.49 3.93
C LEU A 157 15.16 -20.42 4.30
N GLY A 158 14.98 -19.84 5.48
CA GLY A 158 15.88 -18.80 6.03
C GLY A 158 15.64 -17.39 5.48
N LYS A 159 14.60 -17.16 4.66
CA LYS A 159 14.18 -15.87 4.11
C LYS A 159 12.68 -15.64 4.29
N GLU A 160 12.17 -15.94 5.47
CA GLU A 160 10.76 -15.77 5.77
C GLU A 160 10.40 -14.28 5.87
N GLU A 161 9.35 -13.87 5.15
CA GLU A 161 8.73 -12.55 5.25
C GLU A 161 7.27 -12.70 5.69
N TYR A 162 6.87 -11.88 6.67
CA TYR A 162 5.55 -11.86 7.28
C TYR A 162 4.99 -10.43 7.26
N VAL A 163 3.77 -10.29 6.74
CA VAL A 163 3.00 -9.06 6.82
C VAL A 163 2.14 -9.12 8.08
N SER A 164 2.28 -8.12 8.94
CA SER A 164 1.49 -7.97 10.16
C SER A 164 0.42 -6.92 9.96
N LEU A 165 -0.84 -7.29 10.10
CA LEU A 165 -1.99 -6.40 10.03
C LEU A 165 -2.56 -6.21 11.44
N ILE A 166 -2.46 -4.99 11.95
CA ILE A 166 -2.89 -4.62 13.30
C ILE A 166 -4.10 -3.71 13.18
N TYR A 167 -5.28 -4.26 13.46
CA TYR A 167 -6.55 -3.54 13.43
C TYR A 167 -6.89 -3.05 14.84
N ILE A 168 -7.12 -1.75 14.97
CA ILE A 168 -7.49 -1.09 16.22
C ILE A 168 -8.98 -0.72 16.10
N ILE A 169 -9.80 -1.46 16.83
CA ILE A 169 -11.25 -1.42 16.70
C ILE A 169 -11.80 -0.45 17.76
N PRO A 170 -12.63 0.55 17.38
CA PRO A 170 -13.32 1.38 18.35
C PRO A 170 -14.33 0.58 19.17
N ASP A 171 -14.49 0.92 20.45
CA ASP A 171 -15.36 0.17 21.38
C ASP A 171 -16.81 0.03 20.88
N ARG A 172 -17.30 1.02 20.12
CA ARG A 172 -18.65 1.03 19.53
C ARG A 172 -18.86 0.04 18.38
N TYR A 173 -17.79 -0.55 17.85
CA TYR A 173 -17.80 -1.50 16.72
C TYR A 173 -17.18 -2.84 17.08
N ASN A 174 -17.19 -3.17 18.37
CA ASN A 174 -16.62 -4.40 18.90
C ASN A 174 -17.28 -5.69 18.38
N ASP A 175 -18.34 -5.59 17.58
CA ASP A 175 -19.09 -6.72 17.02
C ASP A 175 -18.83 -6.91 15.51
N HIS A 176 -18.13 -6.00 14.83
CA HIS A 176 -17.82 -6.10 13.39
C HIS A 176 -16.49 -6.81 13.10
N PHE A 177 -16.24 -7.93 13.78
CA PHE A 177 -15.00 -8.69 13.59
C PHE A 177 -14.92 -9.38 12.22
N ASP A 178 -16.06 -9.77 11.66
CA ASP A 178 -16.12 -10.53 10.41
C ASP A 178 -15.48 -9.75 9.25
N GLN A 179 -15.76 -8.46 9.11
CA GLN A 179 -15.16 -7.61 8.08
C GLN A 179 -13.63 -7.51 8.18
N ILE A 180 -13.11 -7.47 9.41
CA ILE A 180 -11.66 -7.39 9.65
C ILE A 180 -11.00 -8.74 9.38
N GLU A 181 -11.68 -9.82 9.75
CA GLU A 181 -11.24 -11.17 9.49
C GLU A 181 -11.21 -11.48 7.99
N ASP A 182 -12.22 -11.04 7.24
CA ASP A 182 -12.27 -11.16 5.78
C ASP A 182 -11.05 -10.51 5.13
N LEU A 183 -10.67 -9.30 5.56
CA LEU A 183 -9.45 -8.63 5.08
C LEU A 183 -8.18 -9.46 5.35
N ALA A 184 -8.09 -10.09 6.52
CA ALA A 184 -6.96 -10.97 6.84
C ALA A 184 -6.95 -12.25 5.98
N ILE A 185 -8.12 -12.85 5.75
CA ILE A 185 -8.29 -14.02 4.89
C ILE A 185 -7.93 -13.68 3.45
N SER A 186 -8.43 -12.58 2.88
CA SER A 186 -8.12 -12.17 1.51
C SER A 186 -6.62 -11.94 1.29
N ASN A 187 -5.92 -11.35 2.26
CA ASN A 187 -4.46 -11.21 2.18
C ASN A 187 -3.74 -12.57 2.28
N ALA A 188 -4.19 -13.47 3.16
CA ALA A 188 -3.63 -14.81 3.26
C ALA A 188 -3.83 -15.61 1.96
N ALA A 189 -5.00 -15.48 1.34
CA ALA A 189 -5.33 -16.05 0.03
C ALA A 189 -4.43 -15.52 -1.08
N MET A 190 -4.28 -14.20 -1.15
CA MET A 190 -3.44 -13.53 -2.16
C MET A 190 -1.98 -14.00 -2.12
N TYR A 191 -1.43 -14.29 -0.93
CA TYR A 191 -0.03 -14.67 -0.79
C TYR A 191 0.24 -16.18 -0.90
N SER A 192 -0.76 -17.03 -0.71
CA SER A 192 -0.57 -18.49 -0.72
C SER A 192 -0.37 -19.06 -2.13
N GLN A 193 -0.93 -18.40 -3.16
CA GLN A 193 -0.96 -18.90 -4.53
C GLN A 193 -0.04 -18.09 -5.46
N HIS A 194 1.23 -18.48 -5.57
CA HIS A 194 2.18 -17.96 -6.57
C HIS A 194 2.07 -16.44 -6.81
N TYR A 195 2.03 -15.67 -5.72
CA TYR A 195 1.76 -14.24 -5.75
C TYR A 195 2.55 -13.52 -6.87
N ILE A 196 1.84 -12.93 -7.83
CA ILE A 196 2.42 -12.15 -8.91
C ILE A 196 2.23 -10.67 -8.59
N PHE A 197 3.35 -9.98 -8.36
CA PHE A 197 3.32 -8.55 -8.10
C PHE A 197 2.95 -7.78 -9.38
N THR A 198 1.76 -7.18 -9.38
CA THR A 198 1.24 -6.36 -10.47
C THR A 198 0.88 -4.96 -9.95
N PRO A 199 1.82 -4.00 -9.96
CA PRO A 199 1.60 -2.64 -9.43
C PRO A 199 0.85 -1.75 -10.43
N SER A 200 -0.16 -2.30 -11.09
CA SER A 200 -0.95 -1.64 -12.12
C SER A 200 -2.31 -2.30 -12.17
N ARG A 201 -3.35 -1.48 -12.23
CA ARG A 201 -4.73 -1.96 -12.34
C ARG A 201 -5.37 -1.37 -13.58
N THR A 202 -6.15 -2.22 -14.22
CA THR A 202 -6.94 -1.90 -15.40
C THR A 202 -8.34 -2.45 -15.15
N GLU A 203 -9.31 -1.58 -14.88
CA GLU A 203 -10.72 -1.96 -14.79
C GLU A 203 -11.40 -1.57 -16.09
N ILE A 204 -11.47 -2.49 -17.05
CA ILE A 204 -12.14 -2.27 -18.33
C ILE A 204 -13.30 -3.24 -18.45
N LEU A 205 -14.51 -2.72 -18.28
CA LEU A 205 -15.74 -3.42 -18.65
C LEU A 205 -16.37 -2.67 -19.82
N CYS A 206 -15.82 -2.88 -21.02
CA CYS A 206 -16.45 -2.36 -22.23
C CYS A 206 -17.67 -3.22 -22.57
N PRO A 207 -18.75 -2.61 -23.11
CA PRO A 207 -19.97 -3.33 -23.45
C PRO A 207 -19.75 -4.42 -24.50
N ASP A 208 -18.75 -4.28 -25.37
CA ASP A 208 -18.33 -5.27 -26.36
C ASP A 208 -16.84 -5.09 -26.73
N ASP A 209 -16.29 -6.00 -27.55
CA ASP A 209 -14.90 -5.86 -28.01
C ASP A 209 -14.71 -4.71 -29.02
N SER A 210 -15.75 -4.35 -29.80
CA SER A 210 -15.70 -3.25 -30.77
C SER A 210 -15.68 -1.84 -30.14
N SER A 211 -15.98 -1.76 -28.86
CA SER A 211 -15.94 -0.55 -28.04
C SER A 211 -14.64 -0.43 -27.26
N ARG A 212 -13.72 -1.39 -27.37
CA ARG A 212 -12.35 -1.24 -26.90
C ARG A 212 -11.56 -0.39 -27.89
N GLY A 213 -10.63 0.39 -27.36
CA GLY A 213 -9.67 1.15 -28.14
C GLY A 213 -8.30 1.11 -27.48
N HIS A 214 -7.28 1.08 -28.33
CA HIS A 214 -5.89 1.25 -27.92
C HIS A 214 -5.53 2.73 -27.90
N PHE A 215 -4.92 3.16 -26.80
CA PHE A 215 -4.44 4.53 -26.66
C PHE A 215 -2.98 4.51 -26.20
N ASP A 216 -2.12 5.07 -27.05
CA ASP A 216 -0.71 5.30 -26.73
C ASP A 216 -0.51 6.72 -26.21
N TYR A 217 0.26 6.84 -25.13
CA TYR A 217 0.70 8.13 -24.62
C TYR A 217 2.20 8.29 -24.71
N LYS A 218 2.60 9.54 -24.90
CA LYS A 218 3.96 10.02 -24.73
C LYS A 218 3.95 11.19 -23.75
N ILE A 219 4.74 11.08 -22.70
CA ILE A 219 4.95 12.13 -21.70
C ILE A 219 5.90 13.17 -22.30
N PRO A 220 5.58 14.47 -22.26
CA PRO A 220 6.49 15.50 -22.75
C PRO A 220 7.79 15.51 -21.94
N THR A 221 8.91 15.78 -22.61
CA THR A 221 10.26 15.61 -22.06
C THR A 221 10.48 16.36 -20.74
N ASP A 222 9.89 17.54 -20.60
CA ASP A 222 10.02 18.39 -19.40
C ASP A 222 9.35 17.80 -18.15
N PHE A 223 8.43 16.83 -18.31
CA PHE A 223 7.70 16.20 -17.21
C PHE A 223 8.22 14.81 -16.83
N ILE A 224 9.18 14.26 -17.59
CA ILE A 224 9.73 12.92 -17.35
C ILE A 224 10.51 12.93 -16.03
N GLN A 225 10.07 12.11 -15.07
CA GLN A 225 10.78 11.90 -13.81
C GLN A 225 11.91 10.89 -14.00
N ARG A 226 13.17 11.33 -13.89
CA ARG A 226 14.35 10.49 -14.14
C ARG A 226 14.79 9.63 -12.95
N GLU A 227 14.44 10.04 -11.74
CA GLU A 227 14.90 9.39 -10.50
C GLU A 227 13.75 8.75 -9.70
N ASN A 228 12.53 9.20 -9.94
CA ASN A 228 11.37 8.83 -9.16
C ASN A 228 10.38 8.02 -9.98
N TYR A 229 9.72 7.08 -9.32
CA TYR A 229 8.55 6.40 -9.88
C TYR A 229 7.38 7.36 -9.94
N THR A 230 6.54 7.20 -10.96
CA THR A 230 5.31 7.96 -11.14
C THR A 230 4.14 7.03 -11.44
N LEU A 231 2.93 7.54 -11.31
CA LEU A 231 1.70 6.86 -11.70
C LEU A 231 1.10 7.60 -12.90
N MET A 232 0.87 6.89 -13.99
CA MET A 232 -0.03 7.35 -15.04
C MET A 232 -1.42 6.84 -14.73
N LYS A 233 -2.39 7.75 -14.55
CA LYS A 233 -3.78 7.45 -14.21
C LYS A 233 -4.69 7.91 -15.33
N GLY A 234 -5.75 7.15 -15.61
CA GLY A 234 -6.79 7.51 -16.57
C GLY A 234 -8.15 7.55 -15.89
N PHE A 235 -8.83 8.69 -16.01
CA PHE A 235 -10.17 8.92 -15.49
C PHE A 235 -11.14 9.12 -16.65
N LEU A 236 -12.25 8.38 -16.64
CA LEU A 236 -13.31 8.58 -17.63
C LEU A 236 -14.07 9.87 -17.30
N GLN A 237 -14.20 10.77 -18.28
CA GLN A 237 -15.04 11.95 -18.15
C GLN A 237 -16.46 11.63 -18.63
N ASN A 238 -17.39 11.48 -17.68
CA ASN A 238 -18.82 11.27 -17.96
C ASN A 238 -19.64 12.49 -17.47
N GLY A 239 -19.46 13.65 -18.10
CA GLY A 239 -20.23 14.87 -17.76
C GLY A 239 -20.14 15.28 -16.28
N ASP A 240 -21.28 15.60 -15.66
CA ASP A 240 -21.40 16.03 -14.24
C ASP A 240 -21.16 14.91 -13.20
N ALA A 241 -20.90 13.67 -13.63
CA ALA A 241 -20.62 12.57 -12.71
C ALA A 241 -19.18 12.63 -12.17
N ALA A 242 -19.00 12.13 -10.95
CA ALA A 242 -17.68 12.02 -10.33
C ALA A 242 -16.70 11.26 -11.25
N THR A 243 -15.51 11.83 -11.46
CA THR A 243 -14.43 11.23 -12.23
C THR A 243 -14.07 9.83 -11.69
N LYS A 244 -14.38 8.77 -12.45
CA LYS A 244 -14.07 7.39 -12.08
C LYS A 244 -12.68 7.02 -12.58
N LEU A 245 -11.81 6.51 -11.69
CA LEU A 245 -10.54 5.90 -12.09
C LEU A 245 -10.84 4.62 -12.88
N ILE A 246 -10.32 4.54 -14.11
CA ILE A 246 -10.46 3.36 -14.97
C ILE A 246 -9.17 2.54 -15.01
N ILE A 247 -8.03 3.25 -15.00
CA ILE A 247 -6.73 2.61 -15.14
C ILE A 247 -5.67 3.39 -14.37
N TYR A 248 -4.70 2.67 -13.82
CA TYR A 248 -3.42 3.26 -13.46
C TYR A 248 -2.26 2.31 -13.76
N ARG A 249 -1.11 2.90 -14.07
CA ARG A 249 0.13 2.18 -14.31
C ARG A 249 1.28 2.83 -13.57
N LEU A 250 2.05 2.01 -12.86
CA LEU A 250 3.32 2.41 -12.30
C LEU A 250 4.34 2.57 -13.44
N LEU A 251 4.95 3.75 -13.52
CA LEU A 251 6.01 4.04 -14.46
C LEU A 251 7.35 4.02 -13.74
N GLN A 252 8.32 3.34 -14.35
CA GLN A 252 9.70 3.34 -13.86
C GLN A 252 10.37 4.70 -14.11
N PRO A 253 11.41 5.06 -13.34
CA PRO A 253 12.17 6.27 -13.59
C PRO A 253 12.68 6.34 -15.04
N GLY A 254 12.45 7.47 -15.71
CA GLY A 254 12.81 7.71 -17.10
C GLY A 254 11.83 7.16 -18.14
N GLN A 255 10.82 6.37 -17.73
CA GLN A 255 9.80 5.89 -18.65
C GLN A 255 8.94 7.06 -19.17
N SER A 256 8.80 7.15 -20.49
CA SER A 256 8.19 8.30 -21.17
C SER A 256 7.05 7.94 -22.11
N TYR A 257 6.81 6.65 -22.33
CA TYR A 257 5.75 6.17 -23.21
C TYR A 257 5.11 4.90 -22.63
N GLY A 258 3.92 4.62 -23.11
CA GLY A 258 3.17 3.42 -22.80
C GLY A 258 1.84 3.43 -23.50
N SER A 259 1.08 2.37 -23.27
CA SER A 259 -0.22 2.18 -23.87
C SER A 259 -1.23 1.71 -22.83
N PHE A 260 -2.49 2.01 -23.12
CA PHE A 260 -3.65 1.53 -22.41
C PHE A 260 -4.65 0.96 -23.41
N VAL A 261 -5.33 -0.10 -23.00
CA VAL A 261 -6.60 -0.46 -23.62
C VAL A 261 -7.66 0.18 -22.74
N VAL A 262 -8.64 0.85 -23.30
CA VAL A 262 -9.80 1.40 -22.57
C VAL A 262 -11.02 1.38 -23.48
N CYS A 263 -12.20 1.67 -22.95
CA CYS A 263 -13.36 1.83 -23.82
C CYS A 263 -13.24 3.12 -24.64
N LYS A 264 -14.01 3.22 -25.72
CA LYS A 264 -14.15 4.48 -26.47
C LYS A 264 -14.77 5.54 -25.56
N GLY A 265 -14.22 6.75 -25.60
CA GLY A 265 -14.65 7.84 -24.73
C GLY A 265 -13.60 8.92 -24.53
N ILE A 266 -13.94 9.91 -23.69
CA ILE A 266 -13.06 11.01 -23.32
C ILE A 266 -12.46 10.72 -21.95
N TYR A 267 -11.13 10.79 -21.87
CA TYR A 267 -10.38 10.48 -20.68
C TYR A 267 -9.49 11.65 -20.27
N GLN A 268 -9.44 11.90 -18.96
CA GLN A 268 -8.42 12.74 -18.35
C GLN A 268 -7.28 11.86 -17.88
N LEU A 269 -6.11 12.06 -18.47
CA LEU A 269 -4.87 11.43 -18.04
C LEU A 269 -4.15 12.32 -17.04
N GLU A 270 -3.62 11.70 -16.00
CA GLU A 270 -2.80 12.37 -15.00
C GLU A 270 -1.52 11.59 -14.75
N LEU A 271 -0.39 12.26 -14.94
CA LEU A 271 0.89 11.83 -14.40
C LEU A 271 1.02 12.40 -13.00
N THR A 272 1.19 11.52 -12.02
CA THR A 272 1.32 11.90 -10.61
C THR A 272 2.56 11.26 -9.99
N ASP A 273 3.10 11.86 -8.93
CA ASP A 273 4.04 11.14 -8.06
C ASP A 273 3.31 10.08 -7.20
N LEU A 274 4.06 9.31 -6.42
CA LEU A 274 3.50 8.29 -5.52
C LEU A 274 2.70 8.88 -4.34
N GLN A 275 2.70 10.21 -4.17
CA GLN A 275 1.90 10.94 -3.19
C GLN A 275 0.72 11.68 -3.84
N HIS A 276 0.44 11.39 -5.12
CA HIS A 276 -0.66 11.92 -5.91
C HIS A 276 -0.59 13.43 -6.19
N ARG A 277 0.60 14.03 -6.10
CA ARG A 277 0.79 15.37 -6.66
C ARG A 277 0.81 15.28 -8.17
N VAL A 278 -0.07 16.02 -8.82
CA VAL A 278 -0.16 16.08 -10.28
C VAL A 278 1.07 16.77 -10.85
N ILE A 279 1.76 16.09 -11.76
CA ILE A 279 2.94 16.58 -12.49
C ILE A 279 2.52 17.07 -13.87
N TRP A 280 1.65 16.31 -14.53
CA TRP A 280 1.17 16.61 -15.88
C TRP A 280 -0.24 16.05 -16.06
N ARG A 281 -1.05 16.72 -16.88
CA ARG A 281 -2.42 16.32 -17.21
C ARG A 281 -2.67 16.54 -18.69
N LYS A 282 -3.45 15.66 -19.31
CA LYS A 282 -3.92 15.79 -20.68
C LYS A 282 -5.27 15.14 -20.85
N GLU A 283 -6.15 15.77 -21.62
CA GLU A 283 -7.37 15.14 -22.11
C GLU A 283 -7.10 14.38 -23.40
N VAL A 284 -7.69 13.19 -23.52
CA VAL A 284 -7.54 12.31 -24.67
C VAL A 284 -8.88 11.74 -25.08
N VAL A 285 -9.11 11.63 -26.38
CA VAL A 285 -10.31 11.03 -26.95
C VAL A 285 -9.92 9.71 -27.58
N VAL A 286 -10.59 8.64 -27.20
CA VAL A 286 -10.37 7.27 -27.70
C VAL A 286 -11.55 6.92 -28.59
N ASN A 287 -11.34 6.88 -29.91
CA ASN A 287 -12.43 6.73 -30.90
C ASN A 287 -12.33 5.45 -31.75
N ASP A 288 -11.14 4.87 -32.00
CA ASP A 288 -10.95 3.60 -32.74
C ASP A 288 -9.52 3.04 -32.55
N ASP A 289 -9.33 1.76 -32.87
CA ASP A 289 -8.01 1.10 -32.95
C ASP A 289 -7.08 1.90 -33.86
N HIS A 290 -5.80 1.97 -33.51
CA HIS A 290 -4.74 2.59 -34.31
C HIS A 290 -4.84 2.19 -35.78
N LEU A 291 -5.50 3.04 -36.59
CA LEU A 291 -5.22 3.13 -38.01
C LEU A 291 -3.89 3.89 -38.09
N ASP A 292 -2.84 3.08 -38.12
CA ASP A 292 -1.48 3.41 -38.49
C ASP A 292 -1.51 4.27 -39.77
N HIS A 293 -1.57 5.59 -39.60
CA HIS A 293 -1.57 6.55 -40.71
C HIS A 293 -0.17 6.79 -41.27
N ASP A 294 0.85 6.08 -40.78
CA ASP A 294 2.19 6.06 -41.37
C ASP A 294 2.42 4.76 -42.17
N LYS A 295 1.73 4.66 -43.31
CA LYS A 295 2.21 3.85 -44.45
C LYS A 295 2.37 4.75 -45.66
N HIS A 296 3.65 4.94 -45.99
CA HIS A 296 4.29 5.43 -47.23
C HIS A 296 3.39 5.88 -48.39
#